data_AF-K6D338-F1
#
_entry.id   AF-K6D338-F1
#
_cell.length_a   1.000
_cell.length_b   1.000
_cell.length_c   1.000
_cell.angle_alpha   90.00
_cell.angle_beta   90.00
_cell.angle_gamma   90.00
#
_symmetry.space_group_name_H-M   'P 1'
#
loop_
_entity.id
_entity.type
_entity.pdbx_description
1 polymer ?
#
loop_
_entity_poly.entity_id
_entity_poly.type
_entity_poly.pdbx_seq_one_letter_code
_entity_poly.pdbx_strand_id
1 'polypeptide(L)'
;MFGNGPVTLSDGLNKLVSEHVPLRNSLETLVSLCKQVEEEQGDSFEVLIKEVKEFTTNLDYHSEREETILFRMMEVYLGKNGGPIAVMEYEHEEAHGFINKFLKIVEDNPQFSRKEKITHSNLIENAYHTLISHFGKEEQVLYPMAERMFTEEEKELLKQKVSE
;
A
#
# COMPACT_ATOMS: atom_id res chain seq x y z
N MET A 1 17.81 21.40 -2.33
CA MET A 1 16.38 21.12 -2.04
C MET A 1 15.65 21.00 -3.36
N PHE A 2 15.16 19.82 -3.70
CA PHE A 2 14.27 19.63 -4.85
C PHE A 2 12.94 20.32 -4.51
N GLY A 3 12.50 21.28 -5.33
CA GLY A 3 11.34 22.14 -5.00
C GLY A 3 10.01 21.36 -4.96
N ASN A 4 8.97 21.88 -4.33
CA ASN A 4 7.66 21.20 -4.18
C ASN A 4 6.62 21.59 -5.28
N GLY A 5 7.07 22.00 -6.46
CA GLY A 5 6.16 22.40 -7.55
C GLY A 5 5.52 21.21 -8.26
N PRO A 6 4.34 21.37 -8.90
CA PRO A 6 3.74 20.31 -9.71
C PRO A 6 4.70 19.88 -10.83
N VAL A 7 4.84 18.57 -11.04
CA VAL A 7 5.71 17.96 -12.06
C VAL A 7 4.89 16.98 -12.88
N THR A 8 5.15 16.94 -14.18
CA THR A 8 4.65 15.86 -15.05
C THR A 8 5.49 14.63 -14.79
N LEU A 9 4.87 13.56 -14.28
CA LEU A 9 5.54 12.29 -14.04
C LEU A 9 5.82 11.56 -15.36
N SER A 10 6.95 10.87 -15.40
CA SER A 10 7.30 9.91 -16.46
C SER A 10 6.37 8.69 -16.44
N ASP A 11 6.33 7.95 -17.56
CA ASP A 11 5.46 6.79 -17.74
C ASP A 11 5.61 5.74 -16.63
N GLY A 12 6.85 5.46 -16.17
CA GLY A 12 7.10 4.49 -15.11
C GLY A 12 6.51 4.91 -13.76
N LEU A 13 6.62 6.19 -13.40
CA LEU A 13 5.99 6.72 -12.19
C LEU A 13 4.46 6.80 -12.33
N ASN A 14 3.94 7.20 -13.49
CA ASN A 14 2.49 7.18 -13.75
C ASN A 14 1.90 5.77 -13.66
N LYS A 15 2.66 4.75 -14.05
CA LYS A 15 2.25 3.35 -13.92
C LYS A 15 2.01 2.99 -12.45
N LEU A 16 2.94 3.32 -11.56
CA LEU A 16 2.79 3.10 -10.11
C LEU A 16 1.59 3.89 -9.55
N VAL A 17 1.45 5.18 -9.89
CA VAL A 17 0.28 5.99 -9.50
C VAL A 17 -1.03 5.36 -9.98
N SER A 18 -1.06 4.80 -11.19
CA SER A 18 -2.28 4.21 -11.75
C SER A 18 -2.75 2.96 -10.97
N GLU A 19 -1.82 2.28 -10.28
CA GLU A 19 -2.12 1.11 -9.45
C GLU A 19 -2.78 1.48 -8.12
N HIS A 20 -2.61 2.72 -7.65
CA HIS A 20 -3.30 3.18 -6.44
C HIS A 20 -4.81 3.28 -6.60
N VAL A 21 -5.33 3.48 -7.81
CA VAL A 21 -6.78 3.60 -8.04
C VAL A 21 -7.53 2.32 -7.64
N PRO A 22 -7.19 1.13 -8.19
CA PRO A 22 -7.83 -0.11 -7.75
C PRO A 22 -7.54 -0.42 -6.28
N LEU A 23 -6.34 -0.15 -5.76
CA LEU A 23 -6.00 -0.38 -4.34
C LEU A 23 -6.88 0.46 -3.40
N ARG A 24 -7.10 1.74 -3.70
CA ARG A 24 -8.01 2.61 -2.94
C ARG A 24 -9.45 2.12 -3.00
N ASN A 25 -9.93 1.69 -4.16
CA ASN A 25 -11.28 1.15 -4.28
C ASN A 25 -11.44 -0.10 -3.40
N SER A 26 -10.47 -1.02 -3.41
CA SER A 26 -10.48 -2.18 -2.52
C SER A 26 -10.46 -1.76 -1.05
N LEU A 27 -9.62 -0.80 -0.66
CA LEU A 27 -9.56 -0.26 0.70
C LEU A 27 -10.91 0.30 1.18
N GLU A 28 -11.62 1.07 0.36
CA GLU A 28 -12.97 1.55 0.66
C GLU A 28 -13.97 0.40 0.84
N THR A 29 -13.89 -0.64 0.01
CA THR A 29 -14.68 -1.87 0.18
C THR A 29 -14.37 -2.56 1.50
N LEU A 30 -13.10 -2.68 1.88
CA LEU A 30 -12.68 -3.32 3.14
C LEU A 30 -13.21 -2.56 4.37
N VAL A 31 -13.11 -1.24 4.40
CA VAL A 31 -13.65 -0.43 5.51
C VAL A 31 -15.18 -0.51 5.58
N SER A 32 -15.86 -0.50 4.43
CA SER A 32 -17.31 -0.73 4.37
C SER A 32 -17.70 -2.09 4.97
N LEU A 33 -16.92 -3.13 4.68
CA LEU A 33 -17.13 -4.47 5.26
C LEU A 33 -16.84 -4.50 6.76
N CYS A 34 -15.82 -3.80 7.25
CA CYS A 34 -15.56 -3.66 8.69
C CYS A 34 -16.79 -3.09 9.41
N LYS A 35 -17.40 -2.03 8.86
CA LYS A 35 -18.64 -1.47 9.39
C LYS A 35 -19.81 -2.46 9.37
N GLN A 36 -19.96 -3.22 8.30
CA GLN A 36 -21.00 -4.26 8.19
C GLN A 36 -20.81 -5.38 9.23
N VAL A 37 -19.56 -5.71 9.59
CA VAL A 37 -19.24 -6.65 10.67
C VAL A 37 -19.71 -6.10 12.03
N GLU A 38 -19.50 -4.81 12.30
CA GLU A 38 -19.98 -4.16 13.53
C GLU A 38 -21.51 -4.20 13.66
N GLU A 39 -22.19 -3.99 12.53
CA GLU A 39 -23.65 -3.98 12.38
C GLU A 39 -24.27 -5.39 12.29
N GLU A 40 -23.46 -6.46 12.38
CA GLU A 40 -23.89 -7.87 12.27
C GLU A 40 -24.62 -8.20 10.97
N GLN A 41 -24.20 -7.59 9.86
CA GLN A 41 -24.82 -7.83 8.56
C GLN A 41 -24.33 -9.15 7.95
N GLY A 42 -25.22 -10.14 7.89
CA GLY A 42 -25.04 -11.36 7.10
C GLY A 42 -23.69 -12.06 7.30
N ASP A 43 -23.02 -12.36 6.20
CA ASP A 43 -21.71 -13.01 6.10
C ASP A 43 -20.56 -12.00 5.90
N SER A 44 -20.74 -10.75 6.34
CA SER A 44 -19.79 -9.65 6.14
C SER A 44 -18.36 -9.97 6.60
N PHE A 45 -18.19 -10.76 7.67
CA PHE A 45 -16.86 -11.14 8.16
C PHE A 45 -16.18 -12.15 7.23
N GLU A 46 -16.94 -13.12 6.72
CA GLU A 46 -16.46 -14.11 5.78
C GLU A 46 -16.14 -13.48 4.42
N VAL A 47 -16.94 -12.49 3.99
CA VAL A 47 -16.66 -11.66 2.81
C VAL A 47 -15.41 -10.81 3.04
N LEU A 48 -15.26 -10.15 4.20
CA LEU A 48 -14.06 -9.39 4.56
C LEU A 48 -12.80 -10.25 4.43
N ILE A 49 -12.81 -11.48 4.94
CA ILE A 49 -11.66 -12.39 4.84
C ILE A 49 -11.28 -12.64 3.38
N LYS A 50 -12.25 -12.86 2.51
CA LYS A 50 -12.01 -13.09 1.07
C LYS A 50 -11.42 -11.84 0.41
N GLU A 51 -12.04 -10.69 0.63
CA GLU A 51 -11.61 -9.42 0.03
C GLU A 51 -10.21 -9.00 0.53
N VAL A 52 -9.87 -9.24 1.81
CA VAL A 52 -8.52 -8.98 2.33
C VAL A 52 -7.48 -9.84 1.61
N LYS A 53 -7.77 -11.12 1.32
CA LYS A 53 -6.83 -11.99 0.60
C LYS A 53 -6.57 -11.50 -0.82
N GLU A 54 -7.62 -11.08 -1.53
CA GLU A 54 -7.51 -10.52 -2.87
C GLU A 54 -6.76 -9.18 -2.87
N PHE A 55 -7.09 -8.31 -1.91
CA PHE A 55 -6.39 -7.04 -1.72
C PHE A 55 -4.90 -7.24 -1.45
N THR A 56 -4.54 -8.17 -0.56
CA THR A 56 -3.13 -8.44 -0.19
C THR A 56 -2.31 -8.81 -1.42
N THR A 57 -2.85 -9.64 -2.31
CA THR A 57 -2.15 -10.03 -3.56
C THR A 57 -1.80 -8.82 -4.43
N ASN A 58 -2.74 -7.87 -4.56
CA ASN A 58 -2.52 -6.66 -5.36
C ASN A 58 -1.59 -5.66 -4.67
N LEU A 59 -1.69 -5.54 -3.34
CA LEU A 59 -0.83 -4.68 -2.56
C LEU A 59 0.63 -5.18 -2.59
N ASP A 60 0.85 -6.48 -2.38
CA ASP A 60 2.18 -7.11 -2.46
C ASP A 60 2.83 -6.84 -3.82
N TYR A 61 2.08 -7.01 -4.91
CA TYR A 61 2.58 -6.76 -6.27
C TYR A 61 3.02 -5.31 -6.49
N HIS A 62 2.27 -4.36 -5.93
CA HIS A 62 2.59 -2.95 -6.01
C HIS A 62 3.82 -2.60 -5.15
N SER A 63 3.78 -2.92 -3.86
CA SER A 63 4.84 -2.60 -2.90
C SER A 63 6.17 -3.28 -3.25
N GLU A 64 6.17 -4.51 -3.79
CA GLU A 64 7.39 -5.18 -4.24
C GLU A 64 8.11 -4.38 -5.33
N ARG A 65 7.37 -3.83 -6.30
CA ARG A 65 7.97 -3.04 -7.38
C ARG A 65 8.54 -1.73 -6.86
N GLU A 66 7.91 -1.12 -5.88
CA GLU A 66 8.46 0.06 -5.25
C GLU A 66 9.73 -0.25 -4.47
N GLU A 67 9.69 -1.25 -3.60
CA GLU A 67 10.81 -1.60 -2.72
C GLU A 67 12.02 -2.14 -3.46
N THR A 68 11.81 -2.94 -4.51
CA THR A 68 12.89 -3.62 -5.22
C THR A 68 13.41 -2.83 -6.42
N ILE A 69 12.61 -1.91 -6.97
CA ILE A 69 12.98 -1.11 -8.15
C ILE A 69 13.10 0.36 -7.77
N LEU A 70 11.97 1.04 -7.48
CA LEU A 70 11.95 2.49 -7.33
C LEU A 70 12.83 2.95 -6.16
N PHE A 71 12.64 2.37 -4.97
CA PHE A 71 13.36 2.76 -3.76
C PHE A 71 14.85 2.48 -3.92
N ARG A 72 15.24 1.34 -4.50
CA ARG A 72 16.66 1.03 -4.78
C ARG A 72 17.32 2.02 -5.73
N MET A 73 16.58 2.51 -6.73
CA MET A 73 17.07 3.57 -7.61
C MET A 73 17.22 4.89 -6.85
N MET A 74 16.26 5.26 -6.00
CA MET A 74 16.32 6.48 -5.19
C MET A 74 17.43 6.45 -4.12
N GLU A 75 17.75 5.29 -3.55
CA GLU A 75 18.81 5.10 -2.57
C GLU A 75 20.21 5.51 -3.08
N VAL A 76 20.45 5.42 -4.40
CA VAL A 76 21.71 5.88 -5.02
C VAL A 76 21.94 7.36 -4.75
N TYR A 77 20.86 8.14 -4.67
CA TYR A 77 20.89 9.58 -4.47
C TYR A 77 20.69 10.00 -3.01
N LEU A 78 19.87 9.26 -2.26
CA LEU A 78 19.47 9.61 -0.88
C LEU A 78 20.29 8.90 0.20
N GLY A 79 21.02 7.84 -0.17
CA GLY A 79 21.62 6.91 0.78
C GLY A 79 20.62 5.87 1.30
N LYS A 80 21.15 4.77 1.84
CA LYS A 80 20.36 3.61 2.29
C LYS A 80 19.81 3.70 3.71
N ASN A 81 20.46 4.50 4.57
CA ASN A 81 20.21 4.47 6.01
C ASN A 81 19.66 5.82 6.48
N GLY A 82 18.33 5.86 6.69
CA GLY A 82 17.59 7.03 7.15
C GLY A 82 17.06 7.92 6.02
N GLY A 83 16.06 8.74 6.33
CA GLY A 83 15.42 9.63 5.35
C GLY A 83 14.07 9.09 4.85
N PRO A 84 13.55 9.62 3.73
CA PRO A 84 12.18 9.35 3.29
C PRO A 84 11.96 7.87 2.92
N ILE A 85 12.93 7.19 2.30
CA ILE A 85 12.78 5.78 1.91
C ILE A 85 12.54 4.87 3.11
N ALA A 86 13.31 5.04 4.19
CA ALA A 86 13.13 4.24 5.41
C ALA A 86 11.76 4.45 6.07
N VAL A 87 11.15 5.64 5.92
CA VAL A 87 9.79 5.90 6.41
C VAL A 87 8.76 5.17 5.54
N MET A 88 8.96 5.14 4.22
CA MET A 88 8.07 4.41 3.31
C MET A 88 8.13 2.89 3.58
N GLU A 89 9.31 2.31 3.68
CA GLU A 89 9.49 0.89 3.99
C GLU A 89 8.88 0.53 5.37
N TYR A 90 9.06 1.38 6.38
CA TYR A 90 8.43 1.18 7.69
C TYR A 90 6.89 1.17 7.59
N GLU A 91 6.30 2.05 6.77
CA GLU A 91 4.85 2.11 6.60
C GLU A 91 4.31 0.92 5.80
N HIS A 92 5.06 0.40 4.83
CA HIS A 92 4.76 -0.90 4.21
C HIS A 92 4.76 -2.01 5.26
N GLU A 93 5.83 -2.14 6.05
CA GLU A 93 5.94 -3.16 7.10
C GLU A 93 4.77 -3.06 8.11
N GLU A 94 4.38 -1.85 8.50
CA GLU A 94 3.27 -1.60 9.42
C GLU A 94 1.92 -2.05 8.82
N ALA A 95 1.62 -1.64 7.59
CA ALA A 95 0.39 -2.01 6.89
C ALA A 95 0.30 -3.53 6.67
N HIS A 96 1.36 -4.16 6.15
CA HIS A 96 1.43 -5.61 6.00
C HIS A 96 1.34 -6.32 7.36
N GLY A 97 1.91 -5.74 8.41
CA GLY A 97 1.83 -6.27 9.78
C GLY A 97 0.39 -6.40 10.28
N PHE A 98 -0.45 -5.40 10.03
CA PHE A 98 -1.86 -5.46 10.39
C PHE A 98 -2.62 -6.52 9.58
N ILE A 99 -2.42 -6.55 8.25
CA ILE A 99 -3.08 -7.48 7.33
C ILE A 99 -2.70 -8.93 7.65
N ASN A 100 -1.40 -9.20 7.78
CA ASN A 100 -0.89 -10.54 8.10
C ASN A 100 -1.37 -11.03 9.46
N LYS A 101 -1.46 -10.13 10.45
CA LYS A 101 -2.02 -10.48 11.75
C LYS A 101 -3.49 -10.88 11.64
N PHE A 102 -4.29 -10.15 10.86
CA PHE A 102 -5.69 -10.50 10.60
C PHE A 102 -5.80 -11.86 9.91
N LEU A 103 -5.06 -12.07 8.81
CA LEU A 103 -5.10 -13.31 8.04
C LEU A 103 -4.68 -14.53 8.87
N LYS A 104 -3.65 -14.38 9.71
CA LYS A 104 -3.21 -15.45 10.61
C LYS A 104 -4.28 -15.82 11.63
N ILE A 105 -4.93 -14.82 12.24
CA ILE A 105 -6.00 -15.06 13.23
C ILE A 105 -7.12 -15.89 12.62
N VAL A 106 -7.57 -15.53 11.41
CA VAL A 106 -8.71 -16.21 10.76
C VAL A 106 -8.34 -17.57 10.16
N GLU A 107 -7.06 -17.82 9.91
CA GLU A 107 -6.56 -19.16 9.55
C GLU A 107 -6.50 -20.09 10.76
N ASP A 108 -6.00 -19.60 11.89
CA ASP A 108 -5.81 -20.39 13.12
C ASP A 108 -7.14 -20.76 13.81
N ASN A 109 -8.20 -19.96 13.62
CA ASN A 109 -9.52 -20.23 14.21
C ASN A 109 -10.65 -19.84 13.25
N PRO A 110 -11.55 -20.78 12.87
CA PRO A 110 -12.69 -20.47 12.01
C PRO A 110 -13.94 -19.97 12.76
N GLN A 111 -13.93 -19.95 14.09
CA GLN A 111 -15.11 -19.61 14.90
C GLN A 111 -14.81 -18.46 15.86
N PHE A 112 -15.48 -17.34 15.64
CA PHE A 112 -15.33 -16.11 16.42
C PHE A 112 -16.67 -15.65 17.00
N SER A 113 -16.65 -15.20 18.25
CA SER A 113 -17.72 -14.39 18.81
C SER A 113 -17.83 -13.06 18.07
N ARG A 114 -18.99 -12.39 18.18
CA ARG A 114 -19.18 -11.05 17.61
C ARG A 114 -18.09 -10.06 18.02
N LYS A 115 -17.74 -10.05 19.31
CA LYS A 115 -16.71 -9.14 19.85
C LYS A 115 -15.34 -9.38 19.21
N GLU A 116 -14.99 -10.64 18.97
CA GLU A 116 -13.74 -11.01 18.30
C GLU A 116 -13.76 -10.58 16.83
N LYS A 117 -14.86 -10.82 16.10
CA LYS A 117 -15.00 -10.36 14.70
C LYS A 117 -14.74 -8.85 14.57
N ILE A 118 -15.35 -8.04 15.44
CA ILE A 118 -15.13 -6.58 15.49
C ILE A 118 -13.68 -6.24 15.85
N THR A 119 -13.13 -6.89 16.88
CA THR A 119 -11.76 -6.63 17.32
C THR A 119 -10.75 -6.96 16.21
N HIS A 120 -11.02 -7.98 15.41
CA HIS A 120 -10.16 -8.40 14.30
C HIS A 120 -10.33 -7.51 13.07
N SER A 121 -11.55 -7.07 12.74
CA SER A 121 -11.77 -6.12 11.63
C SER A 121 -11.04 -4.78 11.84
N ASN A 122 -10.85 -4.35 13.09
CA ASN A 122 -10.08 -3.12 13.40
C ASN A 122 -8.62 -3.17 12.92
N LEU A 123 -8.05 -4.37 12.71
CA LEU A 123 -6.72 -4.48 12.09
C LEU A 123 -6.74 -3.98 10.64
N ILE A 124 -7.83 -4.25 9.91
CA ILE A 124 -7.99 -3.81 8.52
C ILE A 124 -8.24 -2.30 8.46
N GLU A 125 -8.97 -1.73 9.42
CA GLU A 125 -9.11 -0.26 9.53
C GLU A 125 -7.76 0.43 9.81
N ASN A 126 -6.92 -0.16 10.65
CA ASN A 126 -5.57 0.36 10.88
C ASN A 126 -4.71 0.32 9.61
N ALA A 127 -4.75 -0.80 8.86
CA ALA A 127 -4.08 -0.91 7.57
C ALA A 127 -4.57 0.15 6.57
N TYR A 128 -5.89 0.38 6.53
CA TYR A 128 -6.50 1.43 5.71
C TYR A 128 -5.91 2.83 6.02
N HIS A 129 -5.84 3.19 7.31
CA HIS A 129 -5.33 4.51 7.70
C HIS A 129 -3.85 4.69 7.33
N THR A 130 -3.02 3.67 7.54
CA THR A 130 -1.61 3.69 7.12
C THR A 130 -1.52 3.85 5.60
N LEU A 131 -2.20 3.00 4.82
CA LEU A 131 -2.08 2.97 3.36
C LEU A 131 -2.64 4.22 2.66
N ILE A 132 -3.75 4.79 3.13
CA ILE A 132 -4.26 6.06 2.55
C ILE A 132 -3.28 7.20 2.78
N SER A 133 -2.68 7.28 3.98
CA SER A 133 -1.63 8.26 4.23
C SER A 133 -0.38 7.98 3.40
N HIS A 134 -0.04 6.71 3.21
CA HIS A 134 1.13 6.26 2.48
C HIS A 134 1.06 6.65 1.00
N PHE A 135 -0.02 6.26 0.31
CA PHE A 135 -0.26 6.62 -1.10
C PHE A 135 -0.24 8.14 -1.32
N GLY A 136 -0.71 8.91 -0.34
CA GLY A 136 -0.64 10.37 -0.38
C GLY A 136 0.80 10.90 -0.36
N LYS A 137 1.70 10.31 0.44
CA LYS A 137 3.12 10.69 0.49
C LYS A 137 3.83 10.33 -0.81
N GLU A 138 3.49 9.19 -1.39
CA GLU A 138 4.07 8.76 -2.67
C GLU A 138 3.75 9.76 -3.77
N GLU A 139 2.46 10.00 -4.00
CA GLU A 139 1.99 10.84 -5.09
C GLU A 139 2.41 12.30 -4.94
N GLN A 140 2.42 12.82 -3.71
CA GLN A 140 2.64 14.25 -3.46
C GLN A 140 4.11 14.59 -3.19
N VAL A 141 4.89 13.62 -2.71
CA VAL A 141 6.27 13.87 -2.24
C VAL A 141 7.25 12.95 -2.95
N LEU A 142 7.10 11.64 -2.83
CA LEU A 142 8.13 10.69 -3.24
C LEU A 142 8.29 10.62 -4.76
N TYR A 143 7.20 10.46 -5.51
CA TYR A 143 7.26 10.36 -6.97
C TYR A 143 7.68 11.68 -7.63
N PRO A 144 7.18 12.87 -7.22
CA PRO A 144 7.73 14.13 -7.72
C PRO A 144 9.20 14.34 -7.36
N MET A 145 9.66 13.78 -6.24
CA MET A 145 11.07 13.79 -5.86
C MET A 145 11.88 12.90 -6.80
N ALA A 146 11.44 11.66 -7.05
CA ALA A 146 12.06 10.73 -7.99
C ALA A 146 12.14 11.33 -9.41
N GLU A 147 11.06 11.93 -9.91
CA GLU A 147 10.98 12.54 -11.24
C GLU A 147 12.03 13.64 -11.46
N ARG A 148 12.37 14.40 -10.41
CA ARG A 148 13.40 15.46 -10.48
C ARG A 148 14.82 14.95 -10.29
N MET A 149 14.98 13.77 -9.69
CA MET A 149 16.28 13.17 -9.40
C MET A 149 16.77 12.32 -10.57
N PHE A 150 15.87 11.54 -11.18
CA PHE A 150 16.23 10.58 -12.21
C PHE A 150 16.62 11.25 -13.53
N THR A 151 17.63 10.69 -14.18
CA THR A 151 17.92 11.01 -15.59
C THR A 151 16.86 10.40 -16.51
N GLU A 152 16.83 10.81 -17.78
CA GLU A 152 15.90 10.24 -18.76
C GLU A 152 16.15 8.75 -18.99
N GLU A 153 17.40 8.29 -18.92
CA GLU A 153 17.76 6.88 -18.99
C GLU A 153 17.23 6.08 -17.79
N GLU A 154 17.29 6.66 -16.59
CA GLU A 154 16.75 6.03 -15.38
C GLU A 154 15.22 5.98 -15.41
N LYS A 155 14.54 7.01 -15.93
CA LYS A 155 13.08 7.00 -16.10
C LYS A 155 12.62 5.92 -17.08
N GLU A 156 13.34 5.75 -18.19
CA GLU A 156 13.05 4.68 -19.16
C GLU A 156 13.35 3.29 -18.56
N LEU A 157 14.43 3.14 -17.78
CA LEU A 157 14.72 1.90 -17.06
C LEU A 157 13.62 1.57 -16.04
N LEU A 158 13.16 2.56 -15.27
CA LEU A 158 12.07 2.40 -14.31
C LEU A 158 10.82 1.91 -15.04
N LYS A 159 10.42 2.59 -16.12
CA LYS A 159 9.26 2.23 -16.95
C LYS A 159 9.31 0.77 -17.41
N GLN A 160 10.45 0.30 -17.90
CA GLN A 160 10.63 -1.08 -18.35
C GLN A 160 10.42 -2.05 -17.18
N LYS A 161 11.14 -1.86 -16.08
CA LYS A 161 11.11 -2.77 -14.93
C LYS A 161 9.76 -2.85 -14.23
N VAL A 162 9.04 -1.73 -14.16
CA VAL A 162 7.70 -1.68 -13.53
C VAL A 162 6.58 -2.11 -14.48
N SER A 163 6.91 -2.55 -15.70
CA SER A 163 5.94 -3.08 -16.66
C SER A 163 6.10 -4.59 -16.91
N GLU A 164 7.08 -5.22 -16.27
CA GLU A 164 7.29 -6.68 -16.24
C GLU A 164 6.31 -7.37 -15.28
#